data_AF-A0A2K1Z7Y1-F1
#
_entry.id   AF-A0A2K1Z7Y1-F1
#
_cell.length_a   1.000
_cell.length_b   1.000
_cell.length_c   1.000
_cell.angle_alpha   90.00
_cell.angle_beta   90.00
_cell.angle_gamma   90.00
#
_symmetry.space_group_name_H-M   'P 1'
#
loop_
_entity.id
_entity.type
_entity.pdbx_description
1 polymer ?
#
loop_
_entity_poly.entity_id
_entity_poly.type
_entity_poly.pdbx_seq_one_letter_code
_entity_poly.pdbx_strand_id
1 'polypeptide(L)'
;MLLFRKYRDACAVLDRKLKLLRRLTDLFKPYVLFEGIFDDKNSEKLQIASRKTCPETNVFNFDLKSIDWEDYMMNAHIPGLVMYVMK
;
A
#
# COMPACT_ATOMS: atom_id res chain seq x y z
N MET A 1 23.29 -32.70 -11.10
CA MET A 1 22.15 -32.89 -10.17
C MET A 1 21.85 -31.65 -9.30
N LEU A 2 22.86 -31.00 -8.69
CA LEU A 2 22.69 -29.75 -7.90
C LEU A 2 22.25 -28.51 -8.72
N LEU A 3 22.79 -28.34 -9.94
CA LEU A 3 22.45 -27.21 -10.81
C LEU A 3 20.96 -27.22 -11.21
N PHE A 4 20.44 -28.41 -11.54
CA PHE A 4 19.04 -28.60 -11.91
C PHE A 4 18.09 -28.30 -10.74
N ARG A 5 18.50 -28.66 -9.51
CA ARG A 5 17.77 -28.31 -8.29
C ARG A 5 17.75 -26.80 -8.07
N LYS A 6 18.90 -26.13 -8.16
CA LYS A 6 18.99 -24.66 -8.07
C LYS A 6 18.09 -23.95 -9.08
N TYR A 7 18.07 -24.43 -10.33
CA TYR A 7 17.22 -23.86 -11.38
C TYR A 7 15.73 -24.05 -11.06
N ARG A 8 15.34 -25.25 -10.63
CA ARG A 8 13.96 -25.53 -10.20
C ARG A 8 13.52 -24.63 -9.05
N ASP A 9 14.37 -24.43 -8.05
CA ASP A 9 14.08 -23.57 -6.90
C ASP A 9 13.90 -22.11 -7.34
N ALA A 10 14.76 -21.61 -8.24
CA ALA A 10 14.63 -20.27 -8.80
C ALA A 10 13.31 -20.09 -9.58
N CYS A 11 12.94 -21.06 -10.42
CA CYS A 11 11.66 -21.04 -11.13
C CYS A 11 10.47 -21.03 -10.17
N ALA A 12 10.52 -21.80 -9.09
CA ALA A 12 9.46 -21.82 -8.09
C ALA A 12 9.32 -20.48 -7.36
N VAL A 13 10.43 -19.80 -7.06
CA VAL A 13 10.42 -18.44 -6.49
C VAL A 13 9.82 -17.43 -7.47
N LEU A 14 10.20 -17.48 -8.74
CA LEU A 14 9.66 -16.63 -9.81
C LEU A 14 8.15 -16.83 -9.99
N ASP A 15 7.68 -18.08 -10.02
CA ASP A 15 6.25 -18.40 -10.13
C ASP A 15 5.43 -17.83 -8.95
N ARG A 16 5.96 -17.95 -7.72
CA ARG A 16 5.33 -17.34 -6.53
C ARG A 16 5.25 -15.81 -6.65
N LYS A 17 6.33 -15.16 -7.11
CA LYS A 17 6.34 -13.70 -7.34
C LYS A 17 5.34 -13.28 -8.41
N LEU A 18 5.25 -13.99 -9.53
CA LEU A 18 4.28 -13.71 -10.59
C LEU A 18 2.84 -13.84 -10.10
N LYS A 19 2.54 -14.89 -9.32
CA LYS A 19 1.21 -15.07 -8.72
C LYS A 19 0.85 -13.94 -7.77
N LEU A 20 1.79 -13.47 -6.96
CA LEU A 20 1.58 -12.33 -6.08
C LEU A 20 1.30 -11.06 -6.89
N LEU A 21 2.11 -10.76 -7.90
CA LEU A 21 1.92 -9.59 -8.76
C LEU A 21 0.54 -9.62 -9.43
N ARG A 22 0.08 -10.77 -9.91
CA ARG A 22 -1.26 -10.89 -10.49
C ARG A 22 -2.36 -10.52 -9.49
N ARG A 23 -2.27 -11.01 -8.25
CA ARG A 23 -3.24 -10.68 -7.19
C ARG A 23 -3.22 -9.20 -6.83
N LEU A 24 -2.05 -8.58 -6.76
CA LEU A 24 -1.92 -7.13 -6.55
C LEU A 24 -2.55 -6.35 -7.70
N THR A 25 -2.27 -6.73 -8.95
CA THR A 25 -2.89 -6.12 -10.12
C THR A 25 -4.41 -6.23 -10.06
N ASP A 26 -4.95 -7.42 -9.76
CA ASP A 26 -6.41 -7.63 -9.65
C ASP A 26 -7.03 -6.78 -8.53
N LEU A 27 -6.35 -6.66 -7.38
CA LEU A 27 -6.80 -5.86 -6.23
C LEU A 27 -6.80 -4.35 -6.53
N PHE A 28 -5.75 -3.85 -7.19
CA PHE A 28 -5.59 -2.43 -7.48
C PHE A 28 -6.28 -1.98 -8.76
N LYS A 29 -6.67 -2.91 -9.64
CA LYS A 29 -7.40 -2.66 -10.89
C LYS A 29 -8.55 -1.64 -10.76
N PRO A 30 -9.50 -1.78 -9.80
CA PRO A 30 -10.61 -0.84 -9.70
C PRO A 30 -10.20 0.58 -9.27
N TYR A 31 -9.01 0.76 -8.69
CA TYR A 31 -8.52 2.06 -8.26
C TYR A 31 -7.66 2.73 -9.33
N VAL A 32 -6.77 1.97 -9.98
CA VAL A 32 -5.84 2.47 -11.00
C VAL A 32 -6.53 2.70 -12.34
N LEU A 33 -7.54 1.90 -12.69
CA LEU A 33 -8.29 2.05 -13.94
C LEU A 33 -9.51 2.96 -13.81
N PHE A 34 -9.75 3.52 -12.62
CA PHE A 34 -10.84 4.46 -12.41
C PHE A 34 -10.40 5.86 -12.85
N GLU A 35 -11.16 6.49 -13.74
CA GLU A 35 -10.84 7.81 -14.30
C GLU A 35 -11.22 8.97 -13.37
N GLY A 36 -11.69 8.69 -12.15
CA GLY A 36 -12.02 9.70 -11.16
C GLY A 36 -10.84 10.05 -10.25
N ILE A 37 -10.83 11.31 -9.80
CA ILE A 37 -9.88 11.80 -8.81
C ILE A 37 -10.52 11.68 -7.43
N PHE A 38 -9.80 11.08 -6.48
CA PHE A 38 -10.18 11.10 -5.08
C PHE A 38 -9.60 12.36 -4.43
N ASP A 39 -10.44 13.35 -4.13
CA ASP A 39 -10.03 14.53 -3.37
C ASP A 39 -10.11 14.29 -1.84
N ASP A 40 -9.26 14.99 -1.10
CA ASP A 40 -9.14 14.92 0.34
C ASP A 40 -9.73 16.15 1.06
N LYS A 41 -10.55 16.97 0.37
CA LYS A 41 -11.02 18.27 0.90
C LYS A 41 -11.75 18.15 2.22
N ASN A 42 -12.53 17.08 2.40
CA ASN A 42 -13.25 16.85 3.66
C ASN A 42 -12.29 16.48 4.79
N SER A 43 -11.25 15.70 4.50
CA SER A 43 -10.19 15.37 5.46
C SER A 43 -9.38 16.61 5.84
N GLU A 44 -9.06 17.48 4.88
CA GLU A 44 -8.39 18.76 5.14
C GLU A 44 -9.25 19.67 6.04
N LYS A 45 -10.56 19.81 5.73
CA LYS A 45 -11.49 20.57 6.58
C LYS A 45 -11.57 19.99 8.00
N LEU A 46 -11.63 18.67 8.11
CA LEU A 46 -11.67 17.99 9.41
C LEU A 46 -10.38 18.22 10.19
N GLN A 47 -9.22 18.19 9.53
CA GLN A 47 -7.92 18.49 10.12
C GLN A 47 -7.85 19.93 10.64
N ILE A 48 -8.33 20.90 9.85
CA ILE A 48 -8.37 22.32 10.27
C ILE A 48 -9.31 22.49 11.47
N ALA A 49 -10.47 21.85 11.45
CA ALA A 49 -11.43 21.93 12.54
C ALA A 49 -10.87 21.30 13.84
N SER A 50 -10.25 20.13 13.74
CA SER A 50 -9.69 19.43 14.89
C SER A 50 -8.54 20.20 15.53
N ARG A 51 -7.68 20.86 14.74
CA ARG A 51 -6.60 21.73 15.25
C ARG A 51 -7.10 22.86 16.14
N LYS A 52 -8.35 23.29 15.97
CA LYS A 52 -8.97 24.35 16.79
C LYS A 52 -9.61 23.82 18.08
N THR A 53 -9.99 22.54 18.11
CA THR A 53 -10.84 21.98 19.17
C THR A 53 -10.15 20.94 20.04
N CYS A 54 -9.10 20.28 19.53
CA CYS A 54 -8.38 19.22 20.23
C CYS A 54 -6.89 19.59 20.40
N PRO A 55 -6.41 19.82 21.63
CA PRO A 55 -4.99 20.12 21.91
C PRO A 55 -4.03 19.02 21.45
N GLU A 56 -4.51 17.78 21.39
CA GLU A 56 -3.76 16.58 21.02
C GLU A 56 -3.59 16.39 19.51
N THR A 57 -4.18 17.26 18.69
CA THR A 57 -4.09 17.15 17.22
C THR A 57 -2.68 17.26 16.67
N ASN A 58 -1.77 17.91 17.40
CA ASN A 58 -0.35 17.91 17.03
C ASN A 58 0.28 16.51 17.14
N VAL A 59 -0.26 15.63 17.99
CA VAL A 59 0.16 14.23 18.13
C VAL A 59 -0.41 13.36 17.00
N PHE A 60 -1.65 13.64 16.58
CA PHE A 60 -2.37 12.91 15.52
C PHE A 60 -2.47 13.71 14.21
N ASN A 61 -1.39 14.39 13.81
CA ASN A 61 -1.41 15.27 12.66
C ASN A 61 -1.67 14.50 11.36
N PHE A 62 -2.92 14.53 10.87
CA PHE A 62 -3.32 13.88 9.63
C PHE A 62 -2.99 14.75 8.41
N ASP A 63 -1.71 14.87 8.07
CA ASP A 63 -1.25 15.59 6.87
C ASP A 63 -0.81 14.61 5.79
N LEU A 64 -1.67 14.40 4.78
CA LEU A 64 -1.40 13.50 3.65
C LEU A 64 -0.17 13.90 2.83
N LYS A 65 0.23 15.18 2.87
CA LYS A 65 1.43 15.67 2.17
C LYS A 65 2.72 15.36 2.93
N SER A 66 2.63 15.05 4.23
CA SER A 66 3.77 14.71 5.06
C SER A 66 4.19 13.24 4.95
N ILE A 67 3.36 12.41 4.32
CA ILE A 67 3.62 10.98 4.16
C ILE A 67 4.72 10.79 3.10
N ASP A 68 5.79 10.11 3.47
CA ASP A 68 6.69 9.49 2.50
C ASP A 68 5.95 8.32 1.85
N TRP A 69 5.34 8.58 0.70
CA TRP A 69 4.51 7.60 0.01
C TRP A 69 5.31 6.41 -0.50
N GLU A 70 6.59 6.59 -0.84
CA GLU A 70 7.43 5.49 -1.30
C GLU A 70 7.73 4.55 -0.13
N ASP A 71 8.21 5.10 0.99
CA ASP A 71 8.48 4.32 2.20
C ASP A 71 7.22 3.62 2.71
N TYR A 72 6.10 4.35 2.82
CA TYR A 72 4.83 3.80 3.28
C TYR A 72 4.36 2.63 2.40
N MET A 73 4.41 2.77 1.07
CA MET A 73 3.94 1.73 0.16
C MET A 73 4.81 0.47 0.26
N MET A 74 6.13 0.64 0.33
CA MET A 74 7.09 -0.46 0.33
C MET A 74 7.20 -1.17 1.67
N ASN A 75 7.16 -0.43 2.78
CA ASN A 75 7.49 -0.95 4.10
C ASN A 75 6.27 -1.18 4.99
N ALA A 76 5.12 -0.57 4.71
CA ALA A 76 3.89 -0.78 5.48
C ALA A 76 2.75 -1.37 4.63
N HIS A 77 2.37 -0.71 3.54
CA HIS A 77 1.14 -1.01 2.83
C HIS A 77 1.17 -2.36 2.10
N ILE A 78 2.11 -2.58 1.19
CA ILE A 78 2.21 -3.85 0.44
C ILE A 78 2.47 -5.03 1.38
N PRO A 79 3.43 -4.97 2.34
CA PRO A 79 3.63 -6.05 3.29
C PRO A 79 2.36 -6.37 4.10
N GLY A 80 1.63 -5.35 4.57
CA GLY A 80 0.37 -5.53 5.28
C GLY A 80 -0.71 -6.20 4.44
N LEU A 81 -0.87 -5.79 3.17
CA LEU A 81 -1.79 -6.44 2.24
C LEU A 81 -1.45 -7.92 2.03
N VAL A 82 -0.16 -8.23 1.82
CA VAL A 82 0.29 -9.61 1.65
C VAL A 82 0.03 -10.44 2.89
N MET A 83 0.27 -9.89 4.08
CA MET A 83 0.13 -10.62 5.34
C MET A 83 -1.33 -10.85 5.75
N TYR A 84 -2.20 -9.85 5.54
CA TYR A 84 -3.54 -9.86 6.14
C TYR A 84 -4.68 -10.00 5.15
N VAL A 85 -4.51 -9.56 3.90
CA VAL A 85 -5.58 -9.55 2.89
C VAL A 85 -5.42 -10.70 1.89
N MET A 86 -4.20 -10.94 1.42
CA MET A 86 -3.92 -11.93 0.39
C MET A 86 -3.60 -13.30 0.97
N LYS A 87 -4.64 -14.07 1.31
CA LYS A 87 -4.50 -15.50 1.67
C LYS A 87 -4.27 -16.40 0.45
#